data_AF-A0AAU7JAF9-F1
#
_entry.id   AF-A0AAU7JAF9-F1
#
_cell.length_a   1.000
_cell.length_b   1.000
_cell.length_c   1.000
_cell.angle_alpha   90.00
_cell.angle_beta   90.00
_cell.angle_gamma   90.00
#
_symmetry.space_group_name_H-M   'P 1'
#
loop_
_entity.id
_entity.type
_entity.pdbx_description
1 polymer ?
#
loop_
_entity_poly.entity_id
_entity_poly.type
_entity_poly.pdbx_seq_one_letter_code
_entity_poly.pdbx_strand_id
1 'polypeptide(L)'
;MLLCFPYRRWTDEDPRLRELMTRAAADYKVVVFEEPLLDGQGAGELTHRREGDVEILQPHLPPRLADRTANAALRKLLDDYQAGTSPAEILWLISPAAMAFSSHVTPKLRIYDCVEDLASRPNAPATLPLLERRVLGRVDVVITATKPLFDLQRARHKAVKLLAPSSETPEGWDGLWSAMRSEIRSRVSHAAGQADISRSTAAGG
;
A
#
# COMPACT_ATOMS: atom_id res chain seq x y z
N MET A 1 6.12 -11.17 -2.10
CA MET A 1 5.07 -10.46 -2.89
C MET A 1 4.94 -9.03 -2.39
N LEU A 2 4.70 -8.06 -3.28
CA LEU A 2 4.34 -6.67 -2.94
C LEU A 2 2.85 -6.48 -3.24
N LEU A 3 2.08 -6.11 -2.22
CA LEU A 3 0.65 -5.83 -2.33
C LEU A 3 0.42 -4.31 -2.19
N CYS A 4 -0.10 -3.68 -3.23
CA CYS A 4 -0.34 -2.25 -3.32
C CYS A 4 -1.84 -1.93 -3.25
N PHE A 5 -2.21 -0.94 -2.44
CA PHE A 5 -3.57 -0.41 -2.32
C PHE A 5 -3.59 1.06 -2.75
N PRO A 6 -3.88 1.34 -4.04
CA PRO A 6 -3.95 2.69 -4.55
C PRO A 6 -5.29 3.35 -4.21
N TYR A 7 -5.37 4.68 -4.30
CA TYR A 7 -6.67 5.41 -4.25
C TYR A 7 -7.20 5.75 -5.65
N ARG A 8 -6.40 5.54 -6.70
CA ARG A 8 -6.76 5.60 -8.12
C ARG A 8 -6.64 4.22 -8.74
N ARG A 9 -7.41 3.95 -9.77
CA ARG A 9 -7.32 2.70 -10.53
C ARG A 9 -6.16 2.81 -11.53
N TRP A 10 -5.64 1.67 -11.94
CA TRP A 10 -4.61 1.56 -12.97
C TRP A 10 -5.03 2.20 -14.30
N THR A 11 -6.32 2.17 -14.60
CA THR A 11 -6.94 2.81 -15.78
C THR A 11 -7.01 4.32 -15.69
N ASP A 12 -6.82 4.91 -14.50
CA ASP A 12 -6.80 6.37 -14.31
C ASP A 12 -5.44 6.98 -14.70
N GLU A 13 -4.52 6.14 -15.22
CA GLU A 13 -3.20 6.53 -15.73
C GLU A 13 -2.34 7.35 -14.75
N ASP A 14 -2.53 7.15 -13.44
CA ASP A 14 -1.71 7.79 -12.41
C ASP A 14 -0.21 7.43 -12.61
N PRO A 15 0.66 8.40 -12.94
CA PRO A 15 2.04 8.10 -13.30
C PRO A 15 2.80 7.47 -12.13
N ARG A 16 2.56 7.93 -10.90
CA ARG A 16 3.27 7.40 -9.74
C ARG A 16 2.94 5.93 -9.49
N LEU A 17 1.66 5.57 -9.54
CA LEU A 17 1.24 4.18 -9.41
C LEU A 17 1.87 3.31 -10.50
N ARG A 18 1.73 3.71 -11.77
CA ARG A 18 2.17 2.90 -12.91
C ARG A 18 3.68 2.76 -12.96
N GLU A 19 4.41 3.87 -12.88
CA GLU A 19 5.87 3.89 -13.01
C GLU A 19 6.56 3.15 -11.86
N LEU A 20 6.05 3.26 -10.62
CA LEU A 20 6.61 2.55 -9.48
C LEU A 20 6.26 1.06 -9.49
N MET A 21 5.00 0.70 -9.72
CA MET A 21 4.58 -0.71 -9.67
C MET A 21 5.15 -1.52 -10.84
N THR A 22 5.27 -0.93 -12.03
CA THR A 22 5.92 -1.57 -13.18
C THR A 22 7.40 -1.85 -12.90
N ARG A 23 8.13 -0.90 -12.32
CA ARG A 23 9.54 -1.10 -11.93
C ARG A 23 9.70 -2.07 -10.77
N ALA A 24 8.77 -2.06 -9.82
CA ALA A 24 8.75 -2.99 -8.72
C ALA A 24 8.53 -4.45 -9.16
N ALA A 25 7.86 -4.66 -10.29
CA ALA A 25 7.62 -6.00 -10.84
C ALA A 25 8.92 -6.73 -11.23
N ALA A 26 10.01 -6.00 -11.45
CA ALA A 26 11.33 -6.59 -11.70
C ALA A 26 11.95 -7.26 -10.45
N ASP A 27 11.54 -6.86 -9.23
CA ASP A 27 12.07 -7.41 -7.97
C ASP A 27 11.03 -8.24 -7.21
N TYR A 28 9.74 -8.00 -7.43
CA TYR A 28 8.65 -8.59 -6.65
C TYR A 28 7.53 -9.09 -7.56
N LYS A 29 6.84 -10.15 -7.16
CA LYS A 29 5.46 -10.36 -7.63
C LYS A 29 4.61 -9.19 -7.14
N VAL A 30 4.18 -8.30 -8.03
CA VAL A 30 3.39 -7.11 -7.70
C VAL A 30 1.91 -7.39 -7.93
N VAL A 31 1.12 -7.06 -6.92
CA VAL A 31 -0.34 -7.14 -6.94
C VAL A 31 -0.89 -5.77 -6.57
N VAL A 32 -1.70 -5.18 -7.43
CA VAL A 32 -2.43 -3.94 -7.19
C VAL A 32 -3.89 -4.29 -6.89
N PHE A 33 -4.34 -4.05 -5.67
CA PHE A 33 -5.73 -4.26 -5.26
C PHE A 33 -6.45 -2.92 -5.25
N GLU A 34 -7.23 -2.67 -6.30
CA GLU A 34 -7.85 -1.37 -6.58
C GLU A 34 -8.99 -1.02 -5.62
N GLU A 35 -9.37 0.26 -5.59
CA GLU A 35 -10.61 0.70 -4.93
C GLU A 35 -11.82 0.00 -5.56
N PRO A 36 -12.81 -0.43 -4.76
CA PRO A 36 -13.93 -1.21 -5.25
C PRO A 36 -14.78 -0.46 -6.28
N LEU A 37 -15.37 -1.20 -7.21
CA LEU A 37 -16.52 -0.77 -8.00
C LEU A 37 -17.80 -1.18 -7.28
N LEU A 38 -18.84 -0.34 -7.34
CA LEU A 38 -20.13 -0.57 -6.67
C LEU A 38 -21.18 -1.09 -7.66
N ASP A 39 -20.81 -2.08 -8.46
CA ASP A 39 -21.59 -2.70 -9.53
C ASP A 39 -21.76 -4.22 -9.36
N GLY A 40 -21.18 -4.78 -8.28
CA GLY A 40 -21.21 -6.21 -7.98
C GLY A 40 -22.54 -6.68 -7.40
N GLN A 41 -22.61 -7.98 -7.11
CA GLN A 41 -23.78 -8.64 -6.53
C GLN A 41 -23.39 -9.56 -5.36
N GLY A 42 -24.39 -9.97 -4.57
CA GLY A 42 -24.20 -10.97 -3.50
C GLY A 42 -23.15 -10.56 -2.46
N ALA A 43 -22.12 -11.39 -2.28
CA ALA A 43 -21.03 -11.15 -1.33
C ALA A 43 -19.88 -10.29 -1.91
N GLY A 44 -20.00 -9.86 -3.17
CA GLY A 44 -18.93 -9.26 -3.94
C GLY A 44 -18.09 -10.29 -4.69
N GLU A 45 -17.37 -9.82 -5.70
CA GLU A 45 -16.50 -10.62 -6.56
C GLU A 45 -15.18 -9.89 -6.82
N LEU A 46 -14.17 -10.64 -7.26
CA LEU A 46 -12.85 -10.12 -7.56
C LEU A 46 -12.51 -10.45 -9.02
N THR A 47 -12.32 -9.41 -9.83
CA THR A 47 -11.86 -9.56 -11.21
C THR A 47 -10.34 -9.45 -11.26
N HIS A 48 -9.71 -10.31 -12.05
CA HIS A 48 -8.25 -10.38 -12.20
C HIS A 48 -7.86 -10.00 -13.62
N ARG A 49 -6.86 -9.13 -13.76
CA ARG A 49 -6.21 -8.86 -15.04
C ARG A 49 -4.71 -8.69 -14.86
N ARG A 50 -3.96 -8.80 -15.96
CA ARG A 50 -2.52 -8.54 -16.00
C ARG A 50 -2.22 -7.41 -16.96
N GLU A 51 -1.35 -6.51 -16.54
CA GLU A 51 -0.80 -5.41 -17.32
C GLU A 51 0.73 -5.53 -17.26
N GLY A 52 1.31 -6.17 -18.27
CA GLY A 52 2.69 -6.65 -18.20
C GLY A 52 2.87 -7.63 -17.03
N ASP A 53 3.85 -7.35 -16.17
CA ASP A 53 4.19 -8.16 -14.99
C ASP A 53 3.43 -7.75 -13.71
N VAL A 54 2.50 -6.79 -13.81
CA VAL A 54 1.66 -6.34 -12.69
C VAL A 54 0.32 -7.08 -12.74
N GLU A 55 -0.02 -7.75 -11.64
CA GLU A 55 -1.34 -8.33 -11.43
C GLU A 55 -2.26 -7.29 -10.81
N ILE A 56 -3.44 -7.09 -11.40
CA ILE A 56 -4.42 -6.12 -10.93
C ILE A 56 -5.69 -6.83 -10.53
N LEU A 57 -6.13 -6.56 -9.31
CA LEU A 57 -7.33 -7.09 -8.69
C LEU A 57 -8.33 -5.95 -8.53
N GLN A 58 -9.49 -6.09 -9.17
CA GLN A 58 -10.59 -5.14 -9.10
C GLN A 58 -11.73 -5.76 -8.28
N PRO A 59 -11.97 -5.29 -7.05
CA PRO A 59 -13.13 -5.73 -6.29
C PRO A 59 -14.41 -5.11 -6.87
N HIS A 60 -15.46 -5.90 -6.95
CA HIS A 60 -16.81 -5.46 -7.28
C HIS A 60 -17.71 -5.78 -6.08
N LEU A 61 -18.27 -4.75 -5.46
CA LEU A 61 -19.15 -4.87 -4.31
C LEU A 61 -20.59 -4.47 -4.68
N PRO A 62 -21.61 -5.05 -4.03
CA PRO A 62 -22.96 -4.54 -4.13
C PRO A 62 -23.05 -3.05 -3.77
N PRO A 63 -23.93 -2.29 -4.46
CA PRO A 63 -24.16 -0.90 -4.10
C PRO A 63 -24.81 -0.78 -2.71
N ARG A 64 -24.64 0.39 -2.07
CA ARG A 64 -25.29 0.77 -0.80
C ARG A 64 -24.96 -0.12 0.40
N LEU A 65 -23.80 -0.79 0.40
CA LEU A 65 -23.28 -1.42 1.61
C LEU A 65 -22.87 -0.37 2.65
N ALA A 66 -23.18 -0.63 3.92
CA ALA A 66 -22.58 0.13 5.01
C ALA A 66 -21.07 -0.14 5.09
N ASP A 67 -20.27 0.85 5.47
CA ASP A 67 -18.80 0.79 5.50
C ASP A 67 -18.25 -0.47 6.18
N ARG A 68 -18.83 -0.88 7.31
CA ARG A 68 -18.37 -2.10 8.02
C ARG A 68 -18.59 -3.37 7.18
N THR A 69 -19.72 -3.46 6.49
CA THR A 69 -20.05 -4.58 5.61
C THR A 69 -19.17 -4.58 4.37
N ALA A 70 -18.95 -3.41 3.75
CA ALA A 70 -18.04 -3.27 2.62
C ALA A 70 -16.60 -3.69 2.99
N ASN A 71 -16.08 -3.20 4.12
CA ASN A 71 -14.74 -3.58 4.59
C ASN A 71 -14.63 -5.07 4.93
N ALA A 72 -15.68 -5.70 5.47
CA ALA A 72 -15.69 -7.14 5.72
C ALA A 72 -15.66 -7.95 4.41
N ALA A 73 -16.40 -7.52 3.39
CA ALA A 73 -16.38 -8.12 2.06
C ALA A 73 -15.00 -7.99 1.40
N LEU A 74 -14.41 -6.78 1.41
CA LEU A 74 -13.04 -6.55 0.89
C LEU A 74 -12.00 -7.40 1.61
N ARG A 75 -12.10 -7.51 2.95
CA ARG A 75 -11.22 -8.38 3.74
C ARG A 75 -11.34 -9.83 3.29
N LYS A 76 -12.56 -10.33 3.10
CA LYS A 76 -12.79 -11.70 2.63
C LYS A 76 -12.19 -11.92 1.23
N LEU A 77 -12.44 -11.01 0.29
CA LEU A 77 -11.88 -11.11 -1.07
C LEU A 77 -10.35 -11.11 -1.05
N LEU A 78 -9.75 -10.27 -0.20
CA LEU A 78 -8.30 -10.24 0.00
C LEU A 78 -7.77 -11.55 0.61
N ASP A 79 -8.45 -12.07 1.64
CA ASP A 79 -8.07 -13.33 2.31
C ASP A 79 -8.16 -14.53 1.35
N ASP A 80 -9.24 -14.61 0.57
CA ASP A 80 -9.45 -15.67 -0.43
C ASP A 80 -8.34 -15.61 -1.52
N TYR A 81 -7.96 -14.41 -1.95
CA TYR A 81 -6.83 -14.21 -2.87
C TYR A 81 -5.49 -14.66 -2.24
N GLN A 82 -5.23 -14.25 -1.00
CA GLN A 82 -3.98 -14.58 -0.31
C GLN A 82 -3.86 -16.07 0.03
N ALA A 83 -4.97 -16.78 0.25
CA ALA A 83 -4.97 -18.23 0.48
C ALA A 83 -4.42 -19.02 -0.72
N GLY A 84 -4.56 -18.49 -1.94
CA GLY A 84 -4.03 -19.09 -3.17
C GLY A 84 -2.64 -18.60 -3.58
N THR A 85 -1.99 -17.73 -2.80
CA THR A 85 -0.75 -17.05 -3.22
C THR A 85 0.29 -16.96 -2.10
N SER A 86 1.50 -16.51 -2.43
CA SER A 86 2.54 -16.28 -1.41
C SER A 86 2.17 -15.09 -0.52
N PRO A 87 2.48 -15.12 0.79
CA PRO A 87 2.23 -14.00 1.69
C PRO A 87 2.82 -12.67 1.18
N ALA A 88 2.12 -11.57 1.47
CA ALA A 88 2.63 -10.23 1.19
C ALA A 88 3.85 -9.97 2.08
N GLU A 89 5.01 -9.72 1.46
CA GLU A 89 6.22 -9.29 2.16
C GLU A 89 6.24 -7.78 2.34
N ILE A 90 5.68 -7.05 1.37
CA ILE A 90 5.55 -5.61 1.39
C ILE A 90 4.07 -5.27 1.23
N LEU A 91 3.57 -4.39 2.09
CA LEU A 91 2.27 -3.76 1.97
C LEU A 91 2.46 -2.28 1.66
N TRP A 92 2.05 -1.86 0.46
CA TRP A 92 2.19 -0.50 -0.04
C TRP A 92 0.84 0.20 -0.03
N LEU A 93 0.62 1.07 0.95
CA LEU A 93 -0.62 1.83 1.10
C LEU A 93 -0.44 3.18 0.42
N ILE A 94 -1.25 3.49 -0.60
CA ILE A 94 -1.41 4.87 -1.08
C ILE A 94 -2.74 5.43 -0.56
N SER A 95 -3.78 4.60 -0.50
CA SER A 95 -5.06 4.90 0.14
C SER A 95 -5.05 4.52 1.63
N PRO A 96 -5.25 5.45 2.57
CA PRO A 96 -5.43 5.11 3.98
C PRO A 96 -6.67 4.27 4.25
N ALA A 97 -7.68 4.36 3.37
CA ALA A 97 -8.93 3.60 3.48
C ALA A 97 -8.67 2.10 3.54
N ALA A 98 -7.64 1.62 2.81
CA ALA A 98 -7.27 0.22 2.78
C ALA A 98 -6.90 -0.37 4.14
N MET A 99 -6.47 0.44 5.11
CA MET A 99 -6.21 -0.01 6.48
C MET A 99 -7.46 -0.57 7.18
N ALA A 100 -8.66 -0.19 6.74
CA ALA A 100 -9.91 -0.67 7.31
C ALA A 100 -10.13 -2.18 7.10
N PHE A 101 -9.67 -2.73 5.97
CA PHE A 101 -9.84 -4.15 5.63
C PHE A 101 -8.53 -4.95 5.60
N SER A 102 -7.37 -4.29 5.52
CA SER A 102 -6.05 -4.97 5.42
C SER A 102 -5.26 -5.01 6.72
N SER A 103 -5.77 -4.48 7.85
CA SER A 103 -4.96 -4.33 9.07
C SER A 103 -4.49 -5.64 9.73
N HIS A 104 -5.07 -6.78 9.35
CA HIS A 104 -4.64 -8.11 9.79
C HIS A 104 -3.49 -8.68 8.97
N VAL A 105 -3.15 -8.10 7.82
CA VAL A 105 -2.02 -8.54 6.99
C VAL A 105 -0.71 -8.24 7.73
N THR A 106 0.15 -9.24 7.83
CA THR A 106 1.44 -9.20 8.54
C THR A 106 2.63 -9.26 7.58
N PRO A 107 2.90 -8.18 6.82
CA PRO A 107 4.07 -8.10 5.96
C PRO A 107 5.36 -7.89 6.75
N LYS A 108 6.50 -8.07 6.10
CA LYS A 108 7.83 -7.70 6.62
C LYS A 108 8.03 -6.18 6.62
N LEU A 109 7.35 -5.47 5.72
CA LEU A 109 7.42 -4.02 5.57
C LEU A 109 6.06 -3.42 5.19
N ARG A 110 5.67 -2.35 5.87
CA ARG A 110 4.51 -1.50 5.54
C ARG A 110 5.00 -0.12 5.13
N ILE A 111 4.59 0.32 3.95
CA ILE A 111 4.90 1.62 3.37
C ILE A 111 3.61 2.41 3.28
N TYR A 112 3.61 3.65 3.76
CA TYR A 112 2.58 4.61 3.41
C TYR A 112 3.13 5.62 2.40
N ASP A 113 2.67 5.55 1.16
CA ASP A 113 3.03 6.46 0.08
C ASP A 113 2.04 7.63 0.01
N CYS A 114 2.28 8.60 0.88
CA CYS A 114 1.46 9.78 1.07
C CYS A 114 1.84 10.86 0.05
N VAL A 115 1.22 10.78 -1.12
CA VAL A 115 1.43 11.75 -2.22
C VAL A 115 0.32 12.78 -2.38
N GLU A 116 -0.79 12.56 -1.69
CA GLU A 116 -1.90 13.49 -1.60
C GLU A 116 -2.43 13.53 -0.16
N ASP A 117 -2.89 14.71 0.28
CA ASP A 117 -3.63 14.84 1.54
C ASP A 117 -5.10 14.45 1.32
N LEU A 118 -5.33 13.14 1.20
CA LEU A 118 -6.65 12.58 0.93
C LEU A 118 -7.65 12.90 2.06
N ALA A 119 -7.17 13.02 3.30
CA ALA A 119 -7.99 13.25 4.48
C ALA A 119 -8.58 14.68 4.52
N SER A 120 -7.91 15.65 3.89
CA SER A 120 -8.36 17.04 3.83
C SER A 120 -9.23 17.37 2.60
N ARG A 121 -9.53 16.40 1.73
CA ARG A 121 -10.36 16.65 0.54
C ARG A 121 -11.81 17.01 0.95
N PRO A 122 -12.50 17.91 0.22
CA PRO A 122 -13.84 18.38 0.59
C PRO A 122 -14.90 17.29 0.82
N ASN A 123 -14.77 16.15 0.13
CA ASN A 123 -15.71 15.02 0.22
C ASN A 123 -15.05 13.77 0.81
N ALA A 124 -13.96 13.93 1.56
CA ALA A 124 -13.33 12.80 2.25
C ALA A 124 -14.32 12.19 3.26
N PRO A 125 -14.46 10.85 3.29
CA PRO A 125 -15.23 10.20 4.34
C PRO A 125 -14.72 10.59 5.73
N ALA A 126 -15.62 10.81 6.69
CA ALA A 126 -15.25 11.21 8.05
C ALA A 126 -14.34 10.19 8.78
N THR A 127 -14.31 8.95 8.30
CA THR A 127 -13.44 7.88 8.80
C THR A 127 -11.99 8.02 8.32
N LEU A 128 -11.73 8.74 7.23
CA LEU A 128 -10.43 8.77 6.56
C LEU A 128 -9.31 9.38 7.42
N PRO A 129 -9.51 10.50 8.16
CA PRO A 129 -8.49 11.00 9.08
C PRO A 129 -8.12 10.01 10.20
N LEU A 130 -9.10 9.23 10.68
CA LEU A 130 -8.87 8.19 11.69
C LEU A 130 -8.07 7.01 11.10
N LEU A 131 -8.39 6.62 9.87
CA LEU A 131 -7.66 5.58 9.15
C LEU A 131 -6.23 6.03 8.81
N GLU A 132 -6.02 7.28 8.44
CA GLU A 132 -4.68 7.83 8.22
C GLU A 132 -3.85 7.81 9.51
N ARG A 133 -4.41 8.24 10.65
CA ARG A 133 -3.75 8.10 11.96
C ARG A 133 -3.40 6.64 12.27
N ARG A 134 -4.27 5.70 11.90
CA ARG A 134 -4.06 4.26 12.07
C ARG A 134 -2.92 3.73 11.18
N VAL A 135 -2.82 4.24 9.94
CA VAL A 135 -1.73 3.95 9.02
C VAL A 135 -0.42 4.47 9.58
N LEU A 136 -0.35 5.76 9.96
CA LEU A 136 0.85 6.37 10.52
C LEU A 136 1.33 5.67 11.79
N GLY A 137 0.44 5.11 12.60
CA GLY A 137 0.80 4.33 13.78
C GLY A 137 1.28 2.89 13.50
N ARG A 138 1.21 2.41 12.26
CA ARG A 138 1.50 1.01 11.88
C ARG A 138 2.54 0.84 10.78
N VAL A 139 2.80 1.87 9.98
CA VAL A 139 3.77 1.77 8.89
C VAL A 139 5.19 1.92 9.41
N ASP A 140 6.13 1.30 8.69
CA ASP A 140 7.55 1.38 9.01
C ASP A 140 8.17 2.65 8.42
N VAL A 141 7.60 3.12 7.30
CA VAL A 141 8.05 4.32 6.59
C VAL A 141 6.89 5.02 5.92
N VAL A 142 6.93 6.35 5.94
CA VAL A 142 6.08 7.21 5.13
C VAL A 142 6.92 7.80 4.02
N ILE A 143 6.50 7.62 2.78
CA ILE A 143 7.09 8.29 1.63
C ILE A 143 6.17 9.42 1.21
N THR A 144 6.73 10.57 0.88
CA THR A 144 6.01 11.76 0.44
C THR A 144 6.59 12.29 -0.86
N ALA A 145 5.77 12.93 -1.68
CA ALA A 145 6.23 13.51 -2.96
C ALA A 145 6.55 15.02 -2.88
N THR A 146 6.11 15.74 -1.84
CA THR A 146 6.29 17.19 -1.74
C THR A 146 6.77 17.61 -0.34
N LYS A 147 7.44 18.77 -0.26
CA LYS A 147 7.91 19.32 1.02
C LYS A 147 6.78 19.59 2.04
N PRO A 148 5.61 20.13 1.64
CA PRO A 148 4.49 20.30 2.58
C PRO A 148 4.01 18.97 3.19
N LEU A 149 3.83 17.93 2.36
CA LEU A 149 3.45 16.60 2.86
C LEU A 149 4.54 16.01 3.75
N PHE A 150 5.81 16.18 3.38
CA PHE A 150 6.93 15.74 4.21
C PHE A 150 6.89 16.39 5.60
N ASP A 151 6.71 17.71 5.68
CA ASP A 151 6.66 18.41 6.96
C ASP A 151 5.45 17.99 7.79
N LEU A 152 4.28 17.87 7.16
CA LEU A 152 3.06 17.40 7.80
C LEU A 152 3.24 16.01 8.41
N GLN A 153 3.77 15.06 7.63
CA GLN A 153 3.92 13.68 8.09
C GLN A 153 5.09 13.51 9.05
N ARG A 154 6.16 14.30 8.94
CA ARG A 154 7.28 14.29 9.90
C ARG A 154 6.86 14.72 11.30
N ALA A 155 5.84 15.56 11.42
CA ALA A 155 5.25 15.88 12.72
C ALA A 155 4.45 14.70 13.34
N ARG A 156 4.09 13.70 12.53
CA ARG A 156 3.18 12.60 12.90
C ARG A 156 3.82 11.22 12.87
N HIS A 157 5.00 11.07 12.25
CA HIS A 157 5.72 9.81 12.10
C HIS A 157 7.24 10.01 12.13
N LYS A 158 7.98 9.05 12.71
CA LYS A 158 9.44 9.18 12.93
C LYS A 158 10.26 8.90 11.67
N ALA A 159 9.77 8.03 10.79
CA ALA A 159 10.47 7.62 9.57
C ALA A 159 9.72 8.16 8.35
N VAL A 160 10.09 9.34 7.89
CA VAL A 160 9.48 10.01 6.74
C VAL A 160 10.56 10.33 5.71
N LYS A 161 10.27 10.12 4.43
CA LYS A 161 11.18 10.38 3.32
C LYS A 161 10.48 11.21 2.25
N LEU A 162 11.16 12.25 1.78
CA LEU A 162 10.74 13.01 0.60
C LEU A 162 11.37 12.36 -0.63
N LEU A 163 10.59 11.58 -1.40
CA LEU A 163 11.03 10.90 -2.61
C LEU A 163 10.05 11.18 -3.76
N ALA A 164 10.51 12.01 -4.69
CA ALA A 164 9.83 12.39 -5.91
C ALA A 164 10.78 12.13 -7.10
N PRO A 165 10.25 11.87 -8.32
CA PRO A 165 11.10 11.74 -9.48
C PRO A 165 11.72 13.12 -9.81
N SER A 166 12.95 13.14 -10.33
CA SER A 166 13.61 14.39 -10.71
C SER A 166 12.99 15.05 -11.94
N SER A 167 12.31 14.26 -12.76
CA SER A 167 11.59 14.62 -13.98
C SER A 167 10.52 13.57 -14.26
N GLU A 168 9.53 13.90 -15.09
CA GLU A 168 8.53 12.92 -15.56
C GLU A 168 9.04 12.06 -16.73
N THR A 169 10.36 11.95 -16.89
CA THR A 169 11.00 11.11 -17.90
C THR A 169 11.34 9.73 -17.32
N PRO A 170 11.57 8.69 -18.14
CA PRO A 170 11.97 7.37 -17.66
C PRO A 170 13.13 7.40 -16.67
N GLU A 171 14.15 8.24 -16.91
CA GLU A 171 15.32 8.37 -16.04
C GLU A 171 14.98 8.95 -14.67
N GLY A 172 14.04 9.89 -14.61
CA GLY A 172 13.56 10.47 -13.35
C GLY A 172 12.83 9.43 -12.50
N TRP A 173 12.02 8.59 -13.13
CA TRP A 173 11.34 7.48 -12.48
C TRP A 173 12.27 6.34 -12.09
N ASP A 174 13.29 6.04 -12.89
CA ASP A 174 14.35 5.09 -12.55
C ASP A 174 15.13 5.53 -11.31
N GLY A 175 15.48 6.82 -11.24
CA GLY A 175 16.12 7.42 -10.08
C GLY A 175 15.26 7.32 -8.82
N LEU A 176 13.96 7.63 -8.92
CA LEU A 176 13.02 7.47 -7.81
C LEU A 176 12.93 6.01 -7.37
N TRP A 177 12.76 5.07 -8.29
CA TRP A 177 12.65 3.67 -7.95
C TRP A 177 13.93 3.13 -7.31
N SER A 178 15.11 3.53 -7.79
CA SER A 178 16.38 3.17 -7.17
C SER A 178 16.45 3.62 -5.70
N ALA A 179 16.02 4.85 -5.40
CA ALA A 179 15.95 5.36 -4.03
C ALA A 179 14.93 4.60 -3.17
N MET A 180 13.72 4.34 -3.71
CA MET A 180 12.69 3.53 -3.06
C MET A 180 13.19 2.12 -2.75
N ARG A 181 13.79 1.44 -3.73
CA ARG A 181 14.36 0.10 -3.62
C ARG A 181 15.45 0.03 -2.55
N SER A 182 16.31 1.04 -2.46
CA SER A 182 17.34 1.14 -1.41
C SER A 182 16.71 1.24 -0.02
N GLU A 183 15.70 2.10 0.15
CA GLU A 183 14.98 2.26 1.44
C GLU A 183 14.27 0.95 1.84
N ILE A 184 13.62 0.27 0.89
CA ILE A 184 12.97 -1.02 1.12
C ILE A 184 13.98 -2.07 1.59
N ARG A 185 15.08 -2.25 0.85
CA ARG A 185 16.12 -3.25 1.17
C ARG A 185 16.74 -2.98 2.53
N SER A 186 17.05 -1.73 2.86
CA SER A 186 17.60 -1.34 4.15
C SER A 186 16.69 -1.78 5.31
N ARG A 187 15.38 -1.56 5.17
CA ARG A 187 14.40 -1.88 6.24
C ARG A 187 14.12 -3.36 6.39
N VAL A 188 14.01 -4.08 5.27
CA VAL A 188 13.82 -5.54 5.30
C VAL A 188 15.02 -6.21 5.99
N SER A 189 16.24 -5.77 5.70
CA SER A 189 17.46 -6.26 6.37
C SER A 189 17.48 -5.93 7.87
N HIS A 190 17.07 -4.72 8.26
CA HIS A 190 17.02 -4.32 9.66
C HIS A 190 15.98 -5.13 10.46
N ALA A 191 14.81 -5.38 9.88
CA ALA A 191 13.77 -6.20 10.50
C ALA A 191 14.21 -7.66 10.71
N ALA A 192 14.94 -8.23 9.74
CA ALA A 192 15.50 -9.58 9.87
C ALA A 192 16.52 -9.66 11.03
N GLY A 193 17.42 -8.70 11.12
CA GLY A 193 18.42 -8.66 12.20
C GLY A 193 17.82 -8.53 13.61
N GLN A 194 16.75 -7.74 13.78
CA GLN A 194 16.06 -7.63 15.07
C GLN A 194 15.32 -8.92 15.48
N ALA A 195 14.74 -9.63 14.51
CA ALA A 195 14.05 -10.90 14.75
C ALA A 195 15.02 -12.00 15.20
N ASP A 196 16.21 -12.07 14.62
CA ASP A 196 17.23 -13.06 14.99
C ASP A 196 17.79 -12.80 16.39
N ILE A 197 18.04 -11.54 16.76
CA ILE A 197 18.46 -11.17 18.12
C ILE A 197 17.40 -11.58 19.15
N SER A 198 16.12 -11.30 18.88
CA SER A 198 15.01 -11.60 19.79
C SER A 198 14.78 -13.11 19.99
N ARG A 199 15.07 -13.93 18.97
CA ARG A 199 15.00 -15.40 19.08
C ARG A 199 16.17 -15.99 19.86
N SER A 200 17.37 -15.43 19.69
CA SER A 200 18.58 -15.85 20.41
C SER A 200 18.46 -15.58 21.91
N THR A 201 17.90 -14.42 22.30
CA THR A 201 17.68 -14.08 23.72
C THR A 201 16.57 -14.91 24.38
N ALA A 202 15.57 -15.35 23.62
CA ALA A 202 14.48 -16.19 24.13
C ALA A 202 14.86 -17.68 24.28
N ALA A 203 15.86 -18.16 23.54
CA ALA A 203 16.32 -19.55 23.60
C ALA A 203 17.42 -19.81 24.65
N GLY A 204 17.97 -18.75 25.25
CA GLY A 204 19.05 -18.81 26.24
C GLY A 204 18.63 -18.55 27.69
N GLY A 205 17.32 -18.55 27.99
CA GLY A 205 16.74 -18.28 29.31
C GLY A 205 16.02 -19.48 29.91
#